data_AF-A0A938U2R4-F1
#
_entry.id   AF-A0A938U2R4-F1
#
_cell.length_a   1.000
_cell.length_b   1.000
_cell.length_c   1.000
_cell.angle_alpha   90.00
_cell.angle_beta   90.00
_cell.angle_gamma   90.00
#
_symmetry.space_group_name_H-M   'P 1'
#
loop_
_entity.id
_entity.type
_entity.pdbx_description
1 polymer ?
#
loop_
_entity_poly.entity_id
_entity_poly.type
_entity_poly.pdbx_seq_one_letter_code
_entity_poly.pdbx_strand_id
1 'polypeptide(L)'
;MGLSADAFTVREDGNSVSVFESGQTLLSTSLGFERFSLLLLDMSGSTIASGALPSLLNAAEAFVDATVVDGGSHRVSIQLFDGRPAPVEVIDYTNDVVALQAAIDGLSSYVVVDSSTNLNGAVIAGLADVDARLAASQAGAKSSALVVFTDGTDQTAYFTTTQAVAAVTASPSAVFTVGLGAELDANALRRIGKSGAEFAAQQSDIVTAFAAIGAALEREAGGYYILSDCSPKRANSHVLTVGIEGRPGQASYTFNATGFGAGCTPEGVSDPCADRDCGVVDGIVCGACSGDATCNLAGQCVVAPSDVCGDGLRTANEACDDGDTAGGDGCNANCTAIEGGFTCPTQGGACSAICGDGLKRGTEACDDGNASNGDGCSGACVVDAPLPSGAACACARDAAR
;
A
#
# COMPACT_ATOMS: atom_id res chain seq x y z
N MET A 1 -17.58 18.93 -6.72
CA MET A 1 -18.15 19.72 -7.84
C MET A 1 -16.99 20.38 -8.56
N GLY A 2 -16.74 19.98 -9.81
CA GLY A 2 -15.62 20.47 -10.61
C GLY A 2 -15.92 21.84 -11.24
N LEU A 3 -14.87 22.60 -11.53
CA LEU A 3 -14.95 23.79 -12.38
C LEU A 3 -15.17 23.39 -13.84
N SER A 4 -15.80 24.27 -14.61
CA SER A 4 -15.89 24.18 -16.07
C SER A 4 -14.76 24.99 -16.72
N ALA A 5 -14.46 24.71 -18.00
CA ALA A 5 -13.34 25.32 -18.71
C ALA A 5 -13.41 26.85 -18.75
N ASP A 6 -14.61 27.43 -18.79
CA ASP A 6 -14.87 28.88 -18.77
C ASP A 6 -14.47 29.58 -17.46
N ALA A 7 -14.30 28.83 -16.36
CA ALA A 7 -13.78 29.38 -15.11
C ALA A 7 -12.28 29.72 -15.18
N PHE A 8 -11.58 29.28 -16.23
CA PHE A 8 -10.15 29.50 -16.43
C PHE A 8 -9.88 30.71 -17.34
N THR A 9 -9.00 31.60 -16.89
CA THR A 9 -8.54 32.75 -17.68
C THR A 9 -7.23 32.39 -18.37
N VAL A 10 -7.23 32.38 -19.70
CA VAL A 10 -6.03 32.15 -20.54
C VAL A 10 -5.49 33.48 -21.06
N ARG A 11 -4.19 33.72 -20.88
CA ARG A 11 -3.49 34.90 -21.39
C ARG A 11 -2.20 34.51 -22.09
N GLU A 12 -1.91 35.14 -23.22
CA GLU A 12 -0.64 34.97 -23.94
C GLU A 12 0.07 36.30 -24.11
N ASP A 13 1.29 36.39 -23.60
CA ASP A 13 2.08 37.61 -23.51
C ASP A 13 1.31 38.74 -22.78
N GLY A 14 0.51 38.37 -21.79
CA GLY A 14 -0.33 39.27 -20.99
C GLY A 14 -1.70 39.63 -21.61
N ASN A 15 -1.94 39.28 -22.88
CA ASN A 15 -3.21 39.53 -23.57
C ASN A 15 -4.19 38.39 -23.32
N SER A 16 -5.45 38.71 -23.03
CA SER A 16 -6.49 37.69 -22.85
C SER A 16 -6.77 36.98 -24.18
N VAL A 17 -6.75 35.65 -24.15
CA VAL A 17 -7.26 34.81 -25.23
C VAL A 17 -8.68 34.44 -24.86
N SER A 18 -9.63 34.63 -25.77
CA SER A 18 -11.04 34.33 -25.48
C SER A 18 -11.31 32.82 -25.57
N VAL A 19 -12.30 32.33 -24.82
CA VAL A 19 -12.75 30.92 -24.87
C VAL A 19 -13.08 30.47 -26.30
N PHE A 20 -13.63 31.37 -27.12
CA PHE A 20 -13.94 31.08 -28.53
C PHE A 20 -12.69 30.93 -29.40
N GLU A 21 -11.65 31.70 -29.13
CA GLU A 21 -10.40 31.67 -29.88
C GLU A 21 -9.49 30.51 -29.47
N SER A 22 -9.43 30.24 -28.16
CA SER A 22 -8.66 29.11 -27.61
C SER A 22 -9.36 27.77 -27.81
N GLY A 23 -10.70 27.76 -27.93
CA GLY A 23 -11.51 26.54 -27.87
C GLY A 23 -11.36 25.79 -26.55
N GLN A 24 -10.85 26.44 -25.49
CA GLN A 24 -10.35 25.77 -24.30
C GLN A 24 -11.34 24.76 -23.71
N THR A 25 -10.81 23.60 -23.30
CA THR A 25 -11.59 22.53 -22.69
C THR A 25 -10.85 21.93 -21.50
N LEU A 26 -11.60 21.26 -20.62
CA LEU A 26 -11.01 20.47 -19.55
C LEU A 26 -10.96 19.02 -20.00
N LEU A 27 -9.74 18.49 -20.04
CA LEU A 27 -9.53 17.07 -20.30
C LEU A 27 -9.78 16.26 -19.03
N SER A 28 -10.08 14.98 -19.20
CA SER A 28 -10.18 14.05 -18.07
C SER A 28 -8.86 14.05 -17.30
N THR A 29 -8.91 14.16 -15.98
CA THR A 29 -7.72 14.04 -15.12
C THR A 29 -7.11 12.64 -15.19
N SER A 30 -7.86 11.61 -15.63
CA SER A 30 -7.29 10.30 -15.93
C SER A 30 -6.15 10.36 -16.96
N LEU A 31 -6.08 11.43 -17.77
CA LEU A 31 -5.03 11.67 -18.77
C LEU A 31 -3.82 12.35 -18.12
N GLY A 32 -3.02 11.62 -17.33
CA GLY A 32 -1.74 12.14 -16.82
C GLY A 32 -1.78 12.85 -15.46
N PHE A 33 -2.81 12.58 -14.64
CA PHE A 33 -2.73 12.74 -13.18
C PHE A 33 -2.47 11.38 -12.53
N GLU A 34 -1.34 11.19 -11.84
CA GLU A 34 -1.13 9.99 -11.02
C GLU A 34 -1.30 10.31 -9.53
N ARG A 35 -2.00 9.43 -8.80
CA ARG A 35 -2.12 9.50 -7.35
C ARG A 35 -1.56 8.24 -6.73
N PHE A 36 -0.79 8.39 -5.67
CA PHE A 36 -0.30 7.27 -4.85
C PHE A 36 -0.83 7.39 -3.43
N SER A 37 -1.44 6.34 -2.89
CA SER A 37 -1.75 6.28 -1.46
C SER A 37 -1.09 5.07 -0.82
N LEU A 38 -0.44 5.26 0.32
CA LEU A 38 0.06 4.19 1.16
C LEU A 38 -0.85 4.03 2.38
N LEU A 39 -1.51 2.89 2.50
CA LEU A 39 -2.20 2.49 3.72
C LEU A 39 -1.20 1.80 4.64
N LEU A 40 -0.87 2.46 5.75
CA LEU A 40 0.05 1.95 6.76
C LEU A 40 -0.75 1.52 7.99
N LEU A 41 -0.87 0.20 8.17
CA LEU A 41 -1.77 -0.43 9.13
C LEU A 41 -1.00 -0.97 10.35
N ASP A 42 -1.37 -0.52 11.54
CA ASP A 42 -0.85 -1.06 12.79
C ASP A 42 -1.36 -2.49 13.00
N MET A 43 -0.44 -3.43 13.17
CA MET A 43 -0.71 -4.84 13.45
C MET A 43 -0.06 -5.28 14.78
N SER A 44 0.26 -4.32 15.64
CA SER A 44 0.79 -4.58 16.97
C SER A 44 -0.19 -5.33 17.87
N GLY A 45 0.32 -5.84 18.99
CA GLY A 45 -0.45 -6.68 19.90
C GLY A 45 -1.70 -5.97 20.45
N SER A 46 -1.65 -4.65 20.67
CA SER A 46 -2.80 -3.87 21.11
C SER A 46 -3.91 -3.86 20.07
N THR A 47 -3.58 -3.66 18.79
CA THR A 47 -4.56 -3.59 17.70
C THR A 47 -5.30 -4.91 17.51
N ILE A 48 -4.58 -6.04 17.62
CA ILE A 48 -5.22 -7.35 17.50
C ILE A 48 -6.01 -7.70 18.79
N ALA A 49 -5.46 -7.42 19.97
CA ALA A 49 -6.13 -7.70 21.24
C ALA A 49 -7.38 -6.84 21.47
N SER A 50 -7.41 -5.63 20.93
CA SER A 50 -8.57 -4.73 21.03
C SER A 50 -9.76 -5.20 20.19
N GLY A 51 -9.57 -6.17 19.29
CA GLY A 51 -10.61 -6.65 18.37
C GLY A 51 -10.89 -5.67 17.22
N ALA A 52 -10.01 -4.70 16.98
CA ALA A 52 -10.18 -3.70 15.95
C ALA A 52 -10.03 -4.25 14.52
N LEU A 53 -9.28 -5.35 14.36
CA LEU A 53 -8.88 -5.89 13.06
C LEU A 53 -10.05 -6.05 12.07
N PRO A 54 -11.19 -6.70 12.40
CA PRO A 54 -12.27 -6.84 11.43
C PRO A 54 -12.85 -5.51 10.96
N SER A 55 -12.93 -4.51 11.85
CA SER A 55 -13.42 -3.17 11.50
C SER A 55 -12.40 -2.37 10.72
N LEU A 56 -11.10 -2.58 10.98
CA LEU A 56 -10.01 -1.99 10.21
C LEU A 56 -9.99 -2.53 8.78
N LEU A 57 -10.07 -3.85 8.60
CA LEU A 57 -10.09 -4.48 7.27
C LEU A 57 -11.30 -4.01 6.45
N ASN A 58 -12.49 -4.00 7.07
CA ASN A 58 -13.71 -3.47 6.43
C ASN A 58 -13.56 -1.99 6.02
N ALA A 59 -12.91 -1.17 6.86
CA ALA A 59 -12.66 0.23 6.55
C ALA A 59 -11.64 0.41 5.41
N ALA A 60 -10.62 -0.45 5.35
CA ALA A 60 -9.63 -0.48 4.28
C ALA A 60 -10.27 -0.92 2.94
N GLU A 61 -11.11 -1.96 2.94
CA GLU A 61 -11.90 -2.38 1.79
C GLU A 61 -12.78 -1.23 1.28
N ALA A 62 -13.56 -0.61 2.16
CA ALA A 62 -14.42 0.51 1.81
C ALA A 62 -13.63 1.72 1.28
N PHE A 63 -12.41 1.94 1.77
CA PHE A 63 -11.52 2.97 1.25
C PHE A 63 -11.03 2.64 -0.16
N VAL A 64 -10.62 1.39 -0.43
CA VAL A 64 -10.23 0.95 -1.77
C VAL A 64 -11.38 1.11 -2.74
N ASP A 65 -12.57 0.62 -2.40
CA ASP A 65 -13.78 0.72 -3.23
C ASP A 65 -14.17 2.17 -3.54
N ALA A 66 -13.95 3.08 -2.57
CA ALA A 66 -14.31 4.49 -2.73
C ALA A 66 -13.28 5.32 -3.51
N THR A 67 -12.02 4.88 -3.56
CA THR A 67 -10.91 5.71 -4.06
C THR A 67 -10.17 5.11 -5.25
N VAL A 68 -10.30 3.81 -5.51
CA VAL A 68 -9.62 3.12 -6.60
C VAL A 68 -10.64 2.69 -7.63
N VAL A 69 -10.32 2.93 -8.90
CA VAL A 69 -11.11 2.50 -10.05
C VAL A 69 -10.17 1.72 -10.94
N ASP A 70 -10.60 0.54 -11.42
CA ASP A 70 -9.79 -0.28 -12.33
C ASP A 70 -9.41 0.50 -13.59
N GLY A 71 -8.11 0.47 -13.94
CA GLY A 71 -7.55 1.29 -15.03
C GLY A 71 -7.53 2.79 -14.75
N GLY A 72 -7.97 3.22 -13.56
CA GLY A 72 -7.85 4.58 -13.07
C GLY A 72 -6.43 4.92 -12.64
N SER A 73 -6.20 6.19 -12.34
CA SER A 73 -4.85 6.70 -12.09
C SER A 73 -4.43 6.77 -10.62
N HIS A 74 -5.29 6.27 -9.72
CA HIS A 74 -4.97 6.10 -8.32
C HIS A 74 -4.40 4.71 -8.06
N ARG A 75 -3.21 4.66 -7.49
CA ARG A 75 -2.53 3.43 -7.08
C ARG A 75 -2.40 3.41 -5.57
N VAL A 76 -2.76 2.29 -4.96
CA VAL A 76 -2.70 2.07 -3.51
C VAL A 76 -1.69 0.98 -3.20
N SER A 77 -0.87 1.20 -2.18
CA SER A 77 -0.05 0.17 -1.53
C SER A 77 -0.56 -0.05 -0.11
N ILE A 78 -0.39 -1.27 0.40
CA ILE A 78 -0.75 -1.63 1.78
C ILE A 78 0.52 -2.16 2.46
N GLN A 79 0.89 -1.52 3.57
CA GLN A 79 2.00 -1.92 4.42
C GLN A 79 1.53 -2.08 5.86
N LEU A 80 2.14 -3.03 6.56
CA LEU A 80 1.89 -3.31 7.97
C LEU A 80 3.05 -2.80 8.80
N PHE A 81 2.79 -2.38 10.03
CA PHE A 81 3.85 -2.15 11.00
C PHE A 81 3.45 -2.67 12.38
N ASP A 82 4.48 -3.02 13.13
CA ASP A 82 4.41 -3.51 14.50
C ASP A 82 5.73 -3.10 15.19
N GLY A 83 6.28 -3.91 16.10
CA GLY A 83 7.55 -3.63 16.76
C GLY A 83 8.79 -3.83 15.88
N ARG A 84 8.65 -4.37 14.67
CA ARG A 84 9.78 -4.59 13.75
C ARG A 84 10.42 -3.27 13.31
N PRO A 85 11.71 -3.29 12.95
CA PRO A 85 12.46 -2.08 12.59
C PRO A 85 11.98 -1.41 11.29
N ALA A 86 11.26 -2.13 10.42
CA ALA A 86 10.72 -1.62 9.17
C ALA A 86 9.29 -2.15 8.93
N PRO A 87 8.43 -1.38 8.23
CA PRO A 87 7.15 -1.88 7.74
C PRO A 87 7.31 -3.08 6.80
N VAL A 88 6.26 -3.90 6.73
CA VAL A 88 6.16 -5.02 5.79
C VAL A 88 5.16 -4.69 4.71
N GLU A 89 5.60 -4.80 3.46
CA GLU A 89 4.73 -4.66 2.30
C GLU A 89 3.84 -5.89 2.15
N VAL A 90 2.53 -5.65 2.08
CA VAL A 90 1.53 -6.67 1.73
C VAL A 90 1.34 -6.68 0.22
N ILE A 91 1.27 -5.48 -0.38
CA ILE A 91 1.11 -5.28 -1.81
C ILE A 91 1.69 -3.93 -2.24
N ASP A 92 2.46 -3.93 -3.32
CA ASP A 92 3.01 -2.72 -3.97
C ASP A 92 1.87 -1.87 -4.59
N TYR A 93 2.19 -0.64 -4.99
CA TYR A 93 1.27 0.33 -5.58
C TYR A 93 0.57 -0.21 -6.84
N THR A 94 -0.70 -0.59 -6.69
CA THR A 94 -1.55 -1.09 -7.77
C THR A 94 -2.89 -0.34 -7.82
N ASN A 95 -3.52 -0.35 -8.99
CA ASN A 95 -4.89 0.10 -9.21
C ASN A 95 -5.85 -1.07 -9.49
N ASP A 96 -5.38 -2.30 -9.28
CA ASP A 96 -6.18 -3.52 -9.36
C ASP A 96 -6.99 -3.68 -8.06
N VAL A 97 -8.29 -3.40 -8.13
CA VAL A 97 -9.18 -3.46 -6.98
C VAL A 97 -9.28 -4.89 -6.44
N VAL A 98 -9.26 -5.90 -7.31
CA VAL A 98 -9.38 -7.30 -6.91
C VAL A 98 -8.14 -7.74 -6.13
N ALA A 99 -6.95 -7.37 -6.60
CA ALA A 99 -5.70 -7.68 -5.91
C ALA A 99 -5.62 -6.97 -4.54
N LEU A 100 -6.05 -5.72 -4.45
CA LEU A 100 -6.11 -4.97 -3.19
C LEU A 100 -7.10 -5.60 -2.19
N GLN A 101 -8.30 -5.97 -2.65
CA GLN A 101 -9.29 -6.63 -1.82
C GLN A 101 -8.78 -7.99 -1.32
N ALA A 102 -8.17 -8.81 -2.19
CA ALA A 102 -7.57 -10.08 -1.81
C ALA A 102 -6.43 -9.92 -0.79
N ALA A 103 -5.61 -8.89 -0.94
CA ALA A 103 -4.56 -8.55 0.01
C ALA A 103 -5.13 -8.19 1.40
N ILE A 104 -6.23 -7.40 1.44
CA ILE A 104 -6.91 -7.04 2.70
C ILE A 104 -7.58 -8.26 3.34
N ASP A 105 -8.31 -9.06 2.56
CA ASP A 105 -8.97 -10.28 3.01
C ASP A 105 -7.97 -11.27 3.64
N GLY A 106 -6.76 -11.38 3.07
CA GLY A 106 -5.68 -12.23 3.59
C GLY A 106 -5.25 -11.87 5.01
N LEU A 107 -5.42 -10.61 5.43
CA LEU A 107 -5.08 -10.14 6.76
C LEU A 107 -6.09 -10.58 7.83
N SER A 108 -7.26 -11.12 7.45
CA SER A 108 -8.26 -11.61 8.41
C SER A 108 -7.74 -12.73 9.33
N SER A 109 -6.74 -13.48 8.86
CA SER A 109 -6.04 -14.53 9.62
C SER A 109 -4.66 -14.09 10.15
N TYR A 110 -4.40 -12.79 10.22
CA TYR A 110 -3.11 -12.27 10.66
C TYR A 110 -2.79 -12.70 12.10
N VAL A 111 -1.56 -13.16 12.31
CA VAL A 111 -1.02 -13.53 13.62
C VAL A 111 0.02 -12.50 14.02
N VAL A 112 -0.12 -11.95 15.24
CA VAL A 112 0.82 -10.96 15.80
C VAL A 112 2.24 -11.49 15.74
N VAL A 113 3.10 -10.83 14.96
CA VAL A 113 4.52 -11.15 14.85
C VAL A 113 5.32 -10.46 15.95
N ASP A 114 5.08 -9.16 16.15
CA ASP A 114 5.66 -8.38 17.24
C ASP A 114 4.53 -7.64 17.96
N SER A 115 4.46 -7.79 19.29
CA SER A 115 3.40 -7.16 20.08
C SER A 115 3.61 -5.67 20.29
N SER A 116 4.82 -5.15 20.06
CA SER A 116 5.18 -3.74 20.24
C SER A 116 4.76 -2.89 19.03
N THR A 117 4.92 -1.57 19.13
CA THR A 117 4.47 -0.60 18.12
C THR A 117 5.60 0.35 17.74
N ASN A 118 6.10 0.28 16.50
CA ASN A 118 7.10 1.19 15.93
C ASN A 118 6.43 2.25 15.04
N LEU A 119 5.51 3.03 15.61
CA LEU A 119 4.75 4.05 14.88
C LEU A 119 5.65 5.10 14.22
N ASN A 120 6.64 5.65 14.95
CA ASN A 120 7.48 6.72 14.43
C ASN A 120 8.38 6.23 13.30
N GLY A 121 8.95 5.01 13.42
CA GLY A 121 9.76 4.41 12.37
C GLY A 121 8.92 4.05 11.15
N ALA A 122 7.71 3.54 11.35
CA ALA A 122 6.79 3.21 10.27
C ALA A 122 6.37 4.45 9.46
N VAL A 123 6.06 5.57 10.13
CA VAL A 123 5.76 6.84 9.46
C VAL A 123 6.93 7.33 8.62
N ILE A 124 8.16 7.28 9.15
CA ILE A 124 9.35 7.73 8.42
C ILE A 124 9.61 6.85 7.20
N ALA A 125 9.50 5.52 7.35
CA ALA A 125 9.71 4.57 6.27
C ALA A 125 8.62 4.67 5.19
N GLY A 126 7.35 4.73 5.58
CA GLY A 126 6.23 4.88 4.65
C GLY A 126 6.27 6.20 3.88
N LEU A 127 6.69 7.30 4.53
CA LEU A 127 6.92 8.56 3.82
C LEU A 127 8.04 8.45 2.80
N ALA A 128 9.17 7.83 3.16
CA ALA A 128 10.28 7.65 2.25
C ALA A 128 9.87 6.84 1.00
N ASP A 129 9.05 5.81 1.20
CA ASP A 129 8.50 4.97 0.13
C ASP A 129 7.55 5.76 -0.80
N VAL A 130 6.49 6.37 -0.25
CA VAL A 130 5.51 7.09 -1.08
C VAL A 130 6.11 8.33 -1.74
N ASP A 131 7.05 9.01 -1.08
CA ASP A 131 7.76 10.16 -1.67
C ASP A 131 8.70 9.72 -2.81
N ALA A 132 9.37 8.57 -2.67
CA ALA A 132 10.17 7.99 -3.74
C ALA A 132 9.28 7.61 -4.94
N ARG A 133 8.09 7.06 -4.68
CA ARG A 133 7.12 6.72 -5.71
C ARG A 133 6.61 7.96 -6.44
N LEU A 134 6.26 9.03 -5.71
CA LEU A 134 5.89 10.31 -6.27
C LEU A 134 7.04 10.89 -7.12
N ALA A 135 8.28 10.81 -6.65
CA ALA A 135 9.45 11.32 -7.37
C ALA A 135 9.70 10.58 -8.69
N ALA A 136 9.49 9.26 -8.72
CA ALA A 136 9.68 8.42 -9.89
C ALA A 136 8.61 8.64 -10.99
N SER A 137 7.40 9.03 -10.61
CA SER A 137 6.31 9.32 -11.55
C SER A 137 6.66 10.43 -12.54
N GLN A 138 6.43 10.17 -13.82
CA GLN A 138 6.58 11.13 -14.92
C GLN A 138 5.28 11.85 -15.27
N ALA A 139 4.19 11.61 -14.52
CA ALA A 139 2.91 12.25 -14.75
C ALA A 139 3.02 13.77 -14.60
N GLY A 140 2.36 14.51 -15.50
CA GLY A 140 2.38 15.97 -15.52
C GLY A 140 1.72 16.58 -14.27
N ALA A 141 0.69 15.91 -13.75
CA ALA A 141 0.13 16.19 -12.44
C ALA A 141 0.28 14.95 -11.56
N LYS A 142 0.68 15.14 -10.30
CA LYS A 142 0.83 14.03 -9.36
C LYS A 142 0.58 14.44 -7.93
N SER A 143 0.08 13.49 -7.15
CA SER A 143 -0.17 13.65 -5.72
C SER A 143 0.13 12.35 -4.99
N SER A 144 0.41 12.45 -3.70
CA SER A 144 0.64 11.29 -2.87
C SER A 144 0.12 11.51 -1.46
N ALA A 145 -0.29 10.42 -0.81
CA ALA A 145 -0.77 10.42 0.55
C ALA A 145 -0.25 9.22 1.34
N LEU A 146 0.11 9.45 2.60
CA LEU A 146 0.28 8.41 3.61
C LEU A 146 -0.94 8.43 4.53
N VAL A 147 -1.60 7.28 4.70
CA VAL A 147 -2.72 7.09 5.62
C VAL A 147 -2.29 6.09 6.69
N VAL A 148 -2.18 6.55 7.93
CA VAL A 148 -1.69 5.74 9.05
C VAL A 148 -2.84 5.38 9.96
N PHE A 149 -3.07 4.10 10.20
CA PHE A 149 -3.96 3.63 11.25
C PHE A 149 -3.12 3.14 12.45
N THR A 150 -3.53 3.50 13.66
CA THR A 150 -2.95 2.96 14.90
C THR A 150 -3.95 3.02 16.05
N ASP A 151 -3.88 2.05 16.96
CA ASP A 151 -4.62 2.07 18.23
C ASP A 151 -3.74 2.43 19.44
N GLY A 152 -2.45 2.68 19.21
CA GLY A 152 -1.47 2.90 20.26
C GLY A 152 -0.52 4.07 20.05
N THR A 153 0.45 4.16 20.95
CA THR A 153 1.59 5.08 20.85
C THR A 153 2.85 4.30 20.50
N ASP A 154 3.85 4.98 19.95
CA ASP A 154 5.17 4.36 19.72
C ASP A 154 5.75 3.78 21.02
N GLN A 155 6.06 2.48 21.02
CA GLN A 155 6.61 1.73 22.15
C GLN A 155 8.08 1.35 21.95
N THR A 156 8.54 1.20 20.71
CA THR A 156 9.91 0.75 20.43
C THR A 156 10.95 1.85 20.59
N ALA A 157 10.56 3.12 20.41
CA ALA A 157 11.42 4.29 20.48
C ALA A 157 12.67 4.21 19.59
N TYR A 158 12.63 3.44 18.49
CA TYR A 158 13.69 3.46 17.47
C TYR A 158 13.87 4.86 16.89
N PHE A 159 12.76 5.60 16.77
CA PHE A 159 12.73 6.99 16.37
C PHE A 159 11.84 7.79 17.32
N THR A 160 12.20 9.05 17.53
CA THR A 160 11.39 9.98 18.31
C THR A 160 10.25 10.56 17.48
N THR A 161 9.15 10.96 18.14
CA THR A 161 8.06 11.68 17.47
C THR A 161 8.52 12.97 16.82
N THR A 162 9.54 13.63 17.36
CA THR A 162 10.15 14.82 16.73
C THR A 162 10.78 14.48 15.38
N GLN A 163 11.46 13.33 15.25
CA GLN A 163 12.00 12.88 13.97
C GLN A 163 10.89 12.52 12.98
N ALA A 164 9.83 11.85 13.44
CA ALA A 164 8.68 11.53 12.58
C ALA A 164 7.98 12.81 12.08
N VAL A 165 7.74 13.80 12.95
CA VAL A 165 7.15 15.10 12.58
C VAL A 165 8.07 15.88 11.63
N ALA A 166 9.40 15.78 11.80
CA ALA A 166 10.33 16.40 10.87
C ALA A 166 10.25 15.78 9.47
N ALA A 167 10.14 14.43 9.37
CA ALA A 167 9.93 13.74 8.10
C ALA A 167 8.59 14.13 7.46
N VAL A 168 7.50 14.15 8.24
CA VAL A 168 6.17 14.61 7.81
C VAL A 168 6.22 16.03 7.25
N THR A 169 6.93 16.93 7.91
CA THR A 169 7.06 18.34 7.49
C THR A 169 7.87 18.49 6.20
N ALA A 170 8.89 17.66 6.02
CA ALA A 170 9.74 17.67 4.84
C ALA A 170 9.09 17.01 3.61
N SER A 171 8.17 16.07 3.83
CA SER A 171 7.51 15.32 2.76
C SER A 171 6.56 16.21 1.93
N PRO A 172 6.55 16.08 0.60
CA PRO A 172 5.53 16.67 -0.26
C PRO A 172 4.16 15.98 -0.14
N SER A 173 4.11 14.74 0.37
CA SER A 173 2.89 13.94 0.46
C SER A 173 1.93 14.47 1.51
N ALA A 174 0.63 14.29 1.28
CA ALA A 174 -0.38 14.43 2.33
C ALA A 174 -0.18 13.35 3.39
N VAL A 175 -0.49 13.65 4.66
CA VAL A 175 -0.40 12.67 5.74
C VAL A 175 -1.66 12.72 6.59
N PHE A 176 -2.34 11.58 6.65
CA PHE A 176 -3.55 11.38 7.44
C PHE A 176 -3.29 10.35 8.53
N THR A 177 -3.88 10.55 9.71
CA THR A 177 -3.85 9.58 10.80
C THR A 177 -5.26 9.20 11.22
N VAL A 178 -5.44 7.93 11.55
CA VAL A 178 -6.65 7.37 12.17
C VAL A 178 -6.22 6.74 13.48
N GLY A 179 -6.67 7.34 14.59
CA GLY A 179 -6.48 6.80 15.92
C GLY A 179 -7.71 6.04 16.40
N LEU A 180 -7.55 4.84 16.95
CA LEU A 180 -8.61 4.14 17.68
C LEU A 180 -8.36 4.11 19.20
N GLY A 181 -9.37 4.45 20.00
CA GLY A 181 -9.37 4.20 21.44
C GLY A 181 -8.74 5.31 22.30
N ALA A 182 -8.63 5.03 23.61
CA ALA A 182 -8.25 6.03 24.61
C ALA A 182 -6.75 6.04 24.97
N GLU A 183 -5.98 5.04 24.52
CA GLU A 183 -4.56 4.86 24.89
C GLU A 183 -3.58 5.55 23.92
N LEU A 184 -4.10 6.45 23.10
CA LEU A 184 -3.37 7.19 22.07
C LEU A 184 -2.80 8.53 22.58
N ASP A 185 -1.67 8.95 22.00
CA ASP A 185 -1.24 10.35 22.04
C ASP A 185 -1.89 11.11 20.87
N ALA A 186 -3.11 11.60 21.10
CA ALA A 186 -3.85 12.37 20.10
C ALA A 186 -3.11 13.64 19.64
N ASN A 187 -2.25 14.23 20.47
CA ASN A 187 -1.46 15.39 20.06
C ASN A 187 -0.34 14.98 19.12
N ALA A 188 0.32 13.84 19.36
CA ALA A 188 1.29 13.29 18.41
C ALA A 188 0.64 12.95 17.08
N LEU A 189 -0.50 12.25 17.08
CA LEU A 189 -1.20 11.88 15.85
C LEU A 189 -1.68 13.09 15.04
N ARG A 190 -2.09 14.19 15.70
CA ARG A 190 -2.41 15.46 15.01
C ARG A 190 -1.20 16.15 14.40
N ARG A 191 -0.01 16.01 15.00
CA ARG A 191 1.23 16.55 14.42
C ARG A 191 1.73 15.71 13.25
N ILE A 192 1.55 14.39 13.31
CA ILE A 192 1.91 13.46 12.24
C ILE A 192 0.92 13.60 11.07
N GLY A 193 -0.38 13.62 11.35
CA GLY A 193 -1.46 13.79 10.37
C GLY A 193 -1.61 15.24 9.92
N LYS A 194 -0.58 15.81 9.27
CA LYS A 194 -0.57 17.22 8.85
C LYS A 194 -1.73 17.60 7.91
N SER A 195 -2.29 16.62 7.19
CA SER A 195 -3.42 16.80 6.28
C SER A 195 -4.76 16.45 6.91
N GLY A 196 -4.76 15.72 8.02
CA GLY A 196 -5.95 15.34 8.77
C GLY A 196 -5.65 14.29 9.83
N ALA A 197 -6.39 14.32 10.92
CA ALA A 197 -6.29 13.34 12.00
C ALA A 197 -7.70 13.03 12.51
N GLU A 198 -8.16 11.81 12.24
CA GLU A 198 -9.45 11.28 12.63
C GLU A 198 -9.30 10.37 13.85
N PHE A 199 -10.30 10.39 14.75
CA PHE A 199 -10.26 9.62 15.99
C PHE A 199 -11.56 8.86 16.16
N ALA A 200 -11.46 7.54 16.14
CA ALA A 200 -12.56 6.62 16.40
C ALA A 200 -12.65 6.34 17.90
N ALA A 201 -13.80 6.63 18.50
CA ALA A 201 -14.03 6.32 19.93
C ALA A 201 -14.25 4.82 20.16
N GLN A 202 -14.76 4.13 19.14
CA GLN A 202 -15.09 2.71 19.13
C GLN A 202 -14.88 2.15 17.71
N GLN A 203 -14.80 0.82 17.60
CA GLN A 203 -14.48 0.14 16.35
C GLN A 203 -15.45 0.47 15.19
N SER A 204 -16.73 0.68 15.50
CA SER A 204 -17.74 1.04 14.49
C SER A 204 -17.48 2.39 13.81
N ASP A 205 -16.68 3.25 14.43
CA ASP A 205 -16.41 4.60 13.92
C ASP A 205 -15.22 4.61 12.95
N ILE A 206 -14.43 3.52 12.87
CA ILE A 206 -13.25 3.40 12.01
C ILE A 206 -13.64 3.59 10.53
N VAL A 207 -14.74 2.97 10.10
CA VAL A 207 -15.26 3.11 8.73
C VAL A 207 -15.59 4.59 8.41
N THR A 208 -16.13 5.32 9.38
CA THR A 208 -16.43 6.75 9.20
C THR A 208 -15.15 7.58 9.09
N ALA A 209 -14.13 7.28 9.89
CA ALA A 209 -12.83 7.93 9.82
C ALA A 209 -12.15 7.71 8.47
N PHE A 210 -12.10 6.47 7.97
CA PHE A 210 -11.56 6.16 6.65
C PHE A 210 -12.37 6.82 5.52
N ALA A 211 -13.70 6.84 5.62
CA ALA A 211 -14.54 7.54 4.65
C ALA A 211 -14.24 9.05 4.60
N ALA A 212 -13.97 9.69 5.75
CA ALA A 212 -13.60 11.10 5.81
C ALA A 212 -12.25 11.36 5.11
N ILE A 213 -11.28 10.45 5.28
CA ILE A 213 -9.98 10.52 4.61
C ILE A 213 -10.13 10.29 3.10
N GLY A 214 -10.89 9.27 2.69
CA GLY A 214 -11.22 9.04 1.27
C GLY A 214 -11.85 10.29 0.63
N ALA A 215 -12.82 10.92 1.31
CA ALA A 215 -13.41 12.16 0.85
C ALA A 215 -12.44 13.36 0.85
N ALA A 216 -11.41 13.37 1.69
CA ALA A 216 -10.35 14.39 1.64
C ALA A 216 -9.45 14.18 0.41
N LEU A 217 -9.03 12.94 0.15
CA LEU A 217 -8.23 12.57 -1.02
C LEU A 217 -8.98 12.82 -2.33
N GLU A 218 -10.28 12.56 -2.38
CA GLU A 218 -11.11 12.86 -3.55
C GLU A 218 -11.29 14.36 -3.77
N ARG A 219 -11.43 15.16 -2.70
CA ARG A 219 -11.47 16.63 -2.83
C ARG A 219 -10.15 17.20 -3.31
N GLU A 220 -9.04 16.63 -2.89
CA GLU A 220 -7.71 17.00 -3.37
C GLU A 220 -7.55 16.64 -4.85
N ALA A 221 -7.89 15.41 -5.24
CA ALA A 221 -7.89 14.97 -6.63
C ALA A 221 -8.79 15.84 -7.53
N GLY A 222 -9.99 16.20 -7.05
CA GLY A 222 -10.89 17.12 -7.74
C GLY A 222 -10.41 18.59 -7.80
N GLY A 223 -9.26 18.90 -7.19
CA GLY A 223 -8.57 20.17 -7.29
C GLY A 223 -7.63 20.27 -8.49
N TYR A 224 -7.30 19.16 -9.14
CA TYR A 224 -6.42 19.13 -10.32
C TYR A 224 -7.24 19.21 -11.60
N TYR A 225 -6.75 19.98 -12.57
CA TYR A 225 -7.40 20.21 -13.85
C TYR A 225 -6.37 20.14 -14.96
N ILE A 226 -6.71 19.48 -16.05
CA ILE A 226 -5.93 19.51 -17.29
C ILE A 226 -6.66 20.43 -18.24
N LEU A 227 -6.14 21.65 -18.36
CA LEU A 227 -6.65 22.63 -19.31
C LEU A 227 -5.93 22.42 -20.65
N SER A 228 -6.72 22.16 -21.69
CA SER A 228 -6.23 22.11 -23.07
C SER A 228 -6.74 23.33 -23.82
N ASP A 229 -5.84 24.03 -24.50
CA ASP A 229 -6.14 25.26 -25.24
C ASP A 229 -5.38 25.30 -26.58
N CYS A 230 -6.00 25.89 -27.60
CA CYS A 230 -5.35 26.16 -28.87
C CYS A 230 -4.76 27.57 -28.88
N SER A 231 -3.44 27.66 -28.89
CA SER A 231 -2.77 28.95 -29.02
C SER A 231 -3.04 29.61 -30.40
N PRO A 232 -3.41 30.90 -30.46
CA PRO A 232 -3.46 31.67 -31.71
C PRO A 232 -2.07 32.05 -32.24
N LYS A 233 -0.98 31.89 -31.47
CA LYS A 233 0.38 32.23 -31.92
C LYS A 233 0.88 31.26 -33.00
N ARG A 234 1.83 31.72 -33.82
CA ARG A 234 2.30 31.00 -35.02
C ARG A 234 3.82 30.94 -35.18
N ALA A 235 4.58 31.66 -34.36
CA ALA A 235 6.04 31.72 -34.45
C ALA A 235 6.64 32.30 -33.17
N ASN A 236 7.89 31.95 -32.89
CA ASN A 236 8.68 32.45 -31.75
C ASN A 236 8.18 31.97 -30.38
N SER A 237 8.88 32.43 -29.35
CA SER A 237 8.59 32.13 -27.96
C SER A 237 7.55 33.08 -27.38
N HIS A 238 6.63 32.54 -26.59
CA HIS A 238 5.52 33.24 -25.95
C HIS A 238 5.37 32.78 -24.50
N VAL A 239 4.69 33.59 -23.69
CA VAL A 239 4.35 33.23 -22.31
C VAL A 239 2.84 33.03 -22.19
N LEU A 240 2.44 31.79 -21.97
CA LEU A 240 1.08 31.41 -21.54
C LEU A 240 0.96 31.71 -20.04
N THR A 241 -0.17 32.29 -19.62
CA THR A 241 -0.53 32.47 -18.22
C THR A 241 -1.97 32.02 -18.02
N VAL A 242 -2.17 31.09 -17.09
CA VAL A 242 -3.47 30.51 -16.74
C VAL A 242 -3.82 30.91 -15.31
N GLY A 243 -5.04 31.39 -15.12
CA GLY A 243 -5.62 31.70 -13.81
C GLY A 243 -7.02 31.13 -13.69
N ILE A 244 -7.61 31.21 -12.50
CA ILE A 244 -9.00 30.84 -12.26
C ILE A 244 -9.75 32.08 -11.80
N GLU A 245 -10.86 32.40 -12.46
CA GLU A 245 -11.64 33.59 -12.13
C GLU A 245 -12.12 33.54 -10.67
N GLY A 246 -11.95 34.66 -9.96
CA GLY A 246 -12.34 34.78 -8.55
C GLY A 246 -11.47 33.99 -7.56
N ARG A 247 -10.39 33.33 -8.02
CA ARG A 247 -9.42 32.67 -7.14
C ARG A 247 -8.04 33.34 -7.23
N PRO A 248 -7.31 33.45 -6.10
CA PRO A 248 -5.96 33.97 -6.11
C PRO A 248 -5.00 32.97 -6.78
N GLY A 249 -4.01 33.48 -7.52
CA GLY A 249 -2.96 32.69 -8.14
C GLY A 249 -3.08 32.55 -9.66
N GLN A 250 -1.94 32.41 -10.31
CA GLN A 250 -1.81 32.15 -11.74
C GLN A 250 -0.54 31.33 -11.99
N ALA A 251 -0.58 30.45 -12.99
CA ALA A 251 0.57 29.70 -13.48
C ALA A 251 1.02 30.29 -14.82
N SER A 252 2.32 30.39 -15.04
CA SER A 252 2.89 30.86 -16.32
C SER A 252 3.83 29.82 -16.91
N TYR A 253 3.76 29.64 -18.22
CA TYR A 253 4.56 28.69 -18.98
C TYR A 253 5.07 29.32 -20.28
N THR A 254 6.33 29.07 -20.64
CA THR A 254 6.91 29.56 -21.88
C THR A 254 6.83 28.49 -22.95
N PHE A 255 6.23 28.81 -24.10
CA PHE A 255 6.11 27.90 -25.24
C PHE A 255 6.64 28.53 -26.53
N ASN A 256 7.03 27.72 -27.51
CA ASN A 256 7.44 28.19 -28.84
C ASN A 256 6.37 27.81 -29.87
N ALA A 257 5.74 28.81 -30.47
CA ALA A 257 4.65 28.62 -31.42
C ALA A 257 5.13 28.38 -32.86
N THR A 258 6.44 28.31 -33.11
CA THR A 258 6.98 28.07 -34.45
C THR A 258 6.54 26.71 -34.95
N GLY A 259 5.77 26.71 -36.04
CA GLY A 259 5.21 25.50 -36.64
C GLY A 259 3.75 25.24 -36.28
N PHE A 260 3.13 26.06 -35.42
CA PHE A 260 1.69 25.94 -35.11
C PHE A 260 0.85 26.33 -36.34
N GLY A 261 -0.09 25.47 -36.71
CA GLY A 261 -1.00 25.64 -37.85
C GLY A 261 -2.44 25.93 -37.43
N ALA A 262 -3.33 26.03 -38.42
CA ALA A 262 -4.78 26.06 -38.18
C ALA A 262 -5.34 24.64 -37.96
N GLY A 263 -6.53 24.53 -37.36
CA GLY A 263 -7.24 23.25 -37.21
C GLY A 263 -6.91 22.49 -35.92
N CYS A 264 -6.43 23.17 -34.89
CA CYS A 264 -6.24 22.60 -33.57
C CYS A 264 -7.59 22.20 -32.94
N THR A 265 -7.62 21.03 -32.28
CA THR A 265 -8.78 20.48 -31.57
C THR A 265 -8.40 20.25 -30.11
N PRO A 266 -8.85 21.09 -29.15
CA PRO A 266 -8.50 20.98 -27.74
C PRO A 266 -8.90 19.64 -27.10
N GLU A 267 -9.97 19.03 -27.60
CA GLU A 267 -10.49 17.72 -27.19
C GLU A 267 -9.73 16.55 -27.83
N GLY A 268 -8.92 16.84 -28.87
CA GLY A 268 -8.21 15.85 -29.67
C GLY A 268 -6.82 15.49 -29.13
N VAL A 269 -6.55 15.75 -27.85
CA VAL A 269 -5.44 15.09 -27.17
C VAL A 269 -5.87 13.62 -27.00
N SER A 270 -5.58 12.81 -28.01
CA SER A 270 -5.79 11.38 -27.94
C SER A 270 -5.09 10.87 -26.70
N ASP A 271 -5.83 10.17 -25.83
CA ASP A 271 -5.23 9.44 -24.73
C ASP A 271 -4.05 8.63 -25.28
N PRO A 272 -2.80 8.95 -24.90
CA PRO A 272 -1.64 8.22 -25.40
C PRO A 272 -1.67 6.75 -24.96
N CYS A 273 -2.57 6.40 -24.03
CA CYS A 273 -2.81 5.05 -23.53
C CYS A 273 -4.04 4.36 -24.14
N ALA A 274 -4.89 5.03 -24.93
CA ALA A 274 -6.07 4.39 -25.50
C ALA A 274 -5.69 3.22 -26.42
N ASP A 275 -6.28 2.05 -26.15
CA ASP A 275 -6.13 0.81 -26.91
C ASP A 275 -4.67 0.34 -27.10
N ARG A 276 -3.78 0.61 -26.13
CA ARG A 276 -2.38 0.17 -26.16
C ARG A 276 -2.08 -0.94 -25.17
N ASP A 277 -1.20 -1.85 -25.58
CA ASP A 277 -0.57 -2.84 -24.70
C ASP A 277 0.35 -2.14 -23.68
N CYS A 278 0.63 -2.83 -22.57
CA CYS A 278 1.54 -2.33 -21.53
C CYS A 278 2.85 -1.75 -22.10
N GLY A 279 3.16 -0.50 -21.74
CA GLY A 279 4.34 0.21 -22.23
C GLY A 279 4.46 1.63 -21.70
N VAL A 280 5.58 2.29 -21.98
CA VAL A 280 5.77 3.72 -21.65
C VAL A 280 5.57 4.57 -22.90
N VAL A 281 4.61 5.50 -22.85
CA VAL A 281 4.31 6.45 -23.93
C VAL A 281 4.39 7.85 -23.36
N ASP A 282 5.31 8.67 -23.88
CA ASP A 282 5.53 10.04 -23.41
C ASP A 282 5.72 10.16 -21.87
N GLY A 283 6.35 9.14 -21.28
CA GLY A 283 6.59 9.03 -19.84
C GLY A 283 5.45 8.39 -19.04
N ILE A 284 4.28 8.17 -19.64
CA ILE A 284 3.12 7.56 -18.98
C ILE A 284 3.18 6.05 -19.17
N VAL A 285 3.01 5.30 -18.07
CA VAL A 285 2.84 3.85 -18.12
C VAL A 285 1.40 3.57 -18.52
N CYS A 286 1.23 3.07 -19.75
CA CYS A 286 -0.04 2.85 -20.40
C CYS A 286 -0.31 1.35 -20.54
N GLY A 287 -1.59 1.00 -20.68
CA GLY A 287 -2.03 -0.29 -21.19
C GLY A 287 -2.28 -1.36 -20.14
N ALA A 288 -2.97 -2.41 -20.57
CA ALA A 288 -3.25 -3.60 -19.78
C ALA A 288 -2.32 -4.74 -20.21
N CYS A 289 -2.07 -5.68 -19.29
CA CYS A 289 -1.41 -6.93 -19.59
C CYS A 289 -2.44 -8.03 -19.79
N SER A 290 -2.07 -9.06 -20.55
CA SER A 290 -2.89 -10.26 -20.66
C SER A 290 -2.70 -11.15 -19.42
N GLY A 291 -3.78 -11.75 -18.92
CA GLY A 291 -3.72 -12.66 -17.76
C GLY A 291 -3.67 -11.92 -16.42
N ASP A 292 -2.90 -12.46 -15.49
CA ASP A 292 -2.65 -11.99 -14.11
C ASP A 292 -1.45 -11.03 -13.99
N ALA A 293 -0.82 -10.68 -15.11
CA ALA A 293 0.28 -9.73 -15.11
C ALA A 293 -0.20 -8.28 -14.89
N THR A 294 0.63 -7.49 -14.21
CA THR A 294 0.46 -6.05 -13.99
C THR A 294 1.50 -5.27 -14.80
N CYS A 295 1.13 -4.07 -15.26
CA CYS A 295 2.05 -3.19 -15.99
C CYS A 295 2.88 -2.38 -14.99
N ASN A 296 4.18 -2.71 -14.84
CA ASN A 296 5.06 -2.02 -13.91
C ASN A 296 5.46 -0.62 -14.40
N LEU A 297 6.15 0.15 -13.54
CA LEU A 297 6.61 1.51 -13.89
C LEU A 297 7.62 1.58 -15.05
N ALA A 298 8.23 0.46 -15.43
CA ALA A 298 9.10 0.38 -16.59
C ALA A 298 8.31 0.12 -17.89
N GLY A 299 6.98 0.04 -17.83
CA GLY A 299 6.12 -0.33 -18.96
C GLY A 299 6.33 -1.78 -19.39
N GLN A 300 6.59 -2.67 -18.43
CA GLN A 300 6.73 -4.10 -18.66
C GLN A 300 5.59 -4.84 -17.97
N CYS A 301 4.99 -5.80 -18.68
CA CYS A 301 4.12 -6.77 -18.04
C CYS A 301 4.96 -7.64 -17.12
N VAL A 302 4.73 -7.48 -15.83
CA VAL A 302 5.28 -8.34 -14.80
C VAL A 302 4.12 -8.98 -14.09
N VAL A 303 4.16 -10.30 -13.97
CA VAL A 303 3.44 -10.92 -12.87
C VAL A 303 4.04 -10.35 -11.59
N ALA A 304 3.19 -10.04 -10.60
CA ALA A 304 3.64 -9.75 -9.24
C ALA A 304 4.71 -10.79 -8.83
N PRO A 305 5.69 -10.44 -7.96
CA PRO A 305 6.77 -11.36 -7.57
C PRO A 305 6.17 -12.76 -7.44
N SER A 306 6.63 -13.61 -8.35
CA SER A 306 5.94 -14.84 -8.73
C SER A 306 5.72 -15.69 -7.49
N ASP A 307 4.80 -16.66 -7.58
CA ASP A 307 4.74 -17.81 -6.69
C ASP A 307 6.09 -18.59 -6.75
N VAL A 308 7.18 -17.97 -6.29
CA VAL A 308 8.54 -18.48 -6.29
C VAL A 308 8.70 -19.23 -5.00
N CYS A 309 8.33 -20.50 -5.07
CA CYS A 309 8.58 -21.39 -3.97
C CYS A 309 10.04 -21.30 -3.51
N GLY A 310 10.20 -21.06 -2.22
CA GLY A 310 11.46 -20.95 -1.52
C GLY A 310 12.04 -19.54 -1.43
N ASP A 311 11.23 -18.50 -1.63
CA ASP A 311 11.68 -17.11 -1.44
C ASP A 311 11.39 -16.54 -0.04
N GLY A 312 10.70 -17.32 0.79
CA GLY A 312 10.36 -17.01 2.17
C GLY A 312 9.05 -16.22 2.32
N LEU A 313 8.30 -16.00 1.24
CA LEU A 313 7.05 -15.25 1.21
C LEU A 313 5.92 -16.10 0.66
N ARG A 314 4.94 -16.43 1.50
CA ARG A 314 3.78 -17.20 1.04
C ARG A 314 2.77 -16.30 0.34
N THR A 315 2.62 -16.52 -0.96
CA THR A 315 1.59 -15.88 -1.81
C THR A 315 0.23 -16.60 -1.73
N ALA A 316 -0.79 -16.05 -2.41
CA ALA A 316 -2.14 -16.63 -2.41
C ALA A 316 -2.22 -18.03 -3.05
N ASN A 317 -1.29 -18.37 -3.95
CA ASN A 317 -1.25 -19.66 -4.64
C ASN A 317 -0.40 -20.72 -3.92
N GLU A 318 0.28 -20.34 -2.83
CA GLU A 318 1.12 -21.23 -2.04
C GLU A 318 0.41 -21.70 -0.77
N ALA A 319 0.54 -22.98 -0.47
CA ALA A 319 0.09 -23.54 0.81
C ALA A 319 1.04 -23.19 1.96
N CYS A 320 2.32 -22.97 1.65
CA CYS A 320 3.44 -22.65 2.52
C CYS A 320 4.59 -22.10 1.68
N ASP A 321 5.55 -21.42 2.29
CA ASP A 321 6.86 -21.14 1.72
C ASP A 321 7.84 -21.03 2.90
N ASP A 322 8.78 -21.95 3.05
CA ASP A 322 9.73 -22.00 4.16
C ASP A 322 11.11 -21.40 3.85
N GLY A 323 11.25 -20.71 2.72
CA GLY A 323 12.45 -19.99 2.35
C GLY A 323 13.51 -20.81 1.61
N ASP A 324 13.18 -22.03 1.20
CA ASP A 324 13.91 -22.76 0.16
C ASP A 324 13.01 -23.77 -0.60
N THR A 325 13.60 -24.56 -1.52
CA THR A 325 12.88 -25.58 -2.30
C THR A 325 13.26 -27.00 -1.86
N ALA A 326 13.77 -27.16 -0.64
CA ALA A 326 13.92 -28.47 -0.03
C ALA A 326 12.53 -29.01 0.35
N GLY A 327 12.49 -30.27 0.72
CA GLY A 327 11.31 -30.86 1.34
C GLY A 327 11.76 -31.69 2.52
N GLY A 328 10.85 -31.98 3.45
CA GLY A 328 11.12 -32.61 4.73
C GLY A 328 11.31 -31.63 5.89
N ASP A 329 11.20 -30.34 5.65
CA ASP A 329 11.28 -29.22 6.60
C ASP A 329 9.95 -28.54 6.87
N GLY A 330 8.88 -29.01 6.24
CA GLY A 330 7.50 -28.65 6.56
C GLY A 330 6.75 -28.00 5.42
N CYS A 331 7.44 -27.42 4.44
CA CYS A 331 6.86 -27.11 3.14
C CYS A 331 7.36 -28.08 2.08
N ASN A 332 6.49 -28.50 1.15
CA ASN A 332 6.95 -29.33 0.06
C ASN A 332 7.75 -28.47 -0.94
N ALA A 333 8.68 -29.09 -1.68
CA ALA A 333 9.58 -28.41 -2.64
C ALA A 333 8.92 -27.56 -3.75
N ASN A 334 7.58 -27.61 -3.85
CA ASN A 334 6.80 -26.87 -4.83
C ASN A 334 5.78 -25.92 -4.16
N CYS A 335 5.82 -25.74 -2.84
CA CYS A 335 4.98 -24.84 -2.06
C CYS A 335 3.46 -25.04 -2.22
N THR A 336 3.05 -26.24 -2.63
CA THR A 336 1.65 -26.62 -2.91
C THR A 336 0.98 -27.32 -1.73
N ALA A 337 1.75 -27.79 -0.74
CA ALA A 337 1.21 -28.44 0.44
C ALA A 337 2.17 -28.33 1.63
N ILE A 338 1.61 -28.08 2.82
CA ILE A 338 2.29 -28.27 4.10
C ILE A 338 2.48 -29.77 4.31
N GLU A 339 3.69 -30.17 4.68
CA GLU A 339 4.01 -31.56 4.97
C GLU A 339 3.41 -31.97 6.32
N GLY A 340 2.95 -33.22 6.44
CA GLY A 340 2.28 -33.70 7.66
C GLY A 340 3.18 -33.58 8.89
N GLY A 341 2.60 -33.18 10.04
CA GLY A 341 3.34 -32.99 11.28
C GLY A 341 4.09 -31.65 11.37
N PHE A 342 3.82 -30.72 10.46
CA PHE A 342 4.34 -29.36 10.49
C PHE A 342 3.22 -28.31 10.44
N THR A 343 3.52 -27.14 10.97
CA THR A 343 2.74 -25.91 10.82
C THR A 343 3.63 -24.83 10.25
N CYS A 344 3.20 -24.23 9.15
CA CYS A 344 3.93 -23.16 8.47
C CYS A 344 3.27 -21.80 8.72
N PRO A 345 4.05 -20.70 8.79
CA PRO A 345 3.50 -19.35 8.86
C PRO A 345 2.66 -19.01 7.63
N THR A 346 1.56 -18.30 7.83
CA THR A 346 0.62 -17.93 6.76
C THR A 346 1.16 -16.88 5.79
N GLN A 347 2.26 -16.21 6.13
CA GLN A 347 2.96 -15.21 5.31
C GLN A 347 4.27 -15.75 4.71
N GLY A 348 4.60 -17.03 4.92
CA GLY A 348 5.90 -17.60 4.59
C GLY A 348 6.90 -17.49 5.76
N GLY A 349 7.98 -18.24 5.67
CA GLY A 349 8.97 -18.45 6.71
C GLY A 349 8.99 -19.89 7.21
N ALA A 350 10.05 -20.23 7.97
CA ALA A 350 10.34 -21.59 8.38
C ALA A 350 9.16 -22.28 9.09
N CYS A 351 8.81 -23.47 8.62
CA CYS A 351 7.81 -24.30 9.26
C CYS A 351 8.33 -24.88 10.58
N SER A 352 7.42 -25.14 11.51
CA SER A 352 7.72 -25.74 12.82
C SER A 352 7.02 -27.09 12.94
N ALA A 353 7.70 -28.08 13.52
CA ALA A 353 7.10 -29.37 13.83
C ALA A 353 6.01 -29.24 14.92
N ILE A 354 4.98 -30.08 14.83
CA ILE A 354 3.83 -30.04 15.74
C ILE A 354 4.15 -30.88 16.98
N CYS A 355 4.48 -30.20 18.07
CA CYS A 355 4.77 -30.87 19.31
C CYS A 355 3.55 -31.59 19.90
N GLY A 356 3.72 -32.87 20.23
CA GLY A 356 2.73 -33.73 20.86
C GLY A 356 1.80 -34.43 19.87
N ASP A 357 2.19 -34.54 18.59
CA ASP A 357 1.43 -35.24 17.56
C ASP A 357 1.81 -36.73 17.41
N GLY A 358 2.84 -37.16 18.15
CA GLY A 358 3.36 -38.51 18.16
C GLY A 358 4.39 -38.77 17.05
N LEU A 359 4.87 -37.73 16.36
CA LEU A 359 5.79 -37.81 15.23
C LEU A 359 6.99 -36.88 15.44
N LYS A 360 8.08 -37.42 15.99
CA LYS A 360 9.33 -36.67 16.12
C LYS A 360 9.87 -36.22 14.74
N ARG A 361 9.75 -34.93 14.41
CA ARG A 361 10.18 -34.32 13.13
C ARG A 361 10.92 -33.00 13.35
N GLY A 362 11.60 -32.52 12.31
CA GLY A 362 12.30 -31.23 12.34
C GLY A 362 13.28 -31.09 13.52
N THR A 363 13.06 -30.08 14.36
CA THR A 363 13.93 -29.70 15.49
C THR A 363 13.52 -30.31 16.84
N GLU A 364 12.52 -31.18 16.89
CA GLU A 364 12.02 -31.78 18.13
C GLU A 364 13.05 -32.74 18.77
N ALA A 365 13.31 -32.57 20.08
CA ALA A 365 14.19 -33.47 20.81
C ALA A 365 13.46 -34.78 21.20
N CYS A 366 12.15 -34.68 21.43
CA CYS A 366 11.22 -35.77 21.75
C CYS A 366 9.81 -35.42 21.25
N ASP A 367 8.95 -36.42 21.15
CA ASP A 367 7.50 -36.27 21.01
C ASP A 367 6.87 -37.55 21.60
N ASP A 368 6.03 -37.42 22.61
CA ASP A 368 5.32 -38.53 23.29
C ASP A 368 3.81 -38.54 23.03
N GLY A 369 3.36 -37.84 21.99
CA GLY A 369 1.98 -37.83 21.51
C GLY A 369 1.03 -36.99 22.35
N ASN A 370 1.56 -36.13 23.23
CA ASN A 370 0.76 -35.14 23.94
C ASN A 370 1.61 -33.92 24.37
N ALA A 371 0.97 -32.90 24.96
CA ALA A 371 1.64 -31.66 25.41
C ALA A 371 1.75 -31.55 26.95
N SER A 372 1.61 -32.67 27.66
CA SER A 372 1.81 -32.69 29.11
C SER A 372 3.29 -32.53 29.42
N ASN A 373 3.59 -32.13 30.66
CA ASN A 373 4.98 -32.07 31.13
C ASN A 373 5.17 -33.17 32.18
N GLY A 374 6.38 -33.74 32.25
CA GLY A 374 6.78 -34.68 33.28
C GLY A 374 6.50 -36.15 32.96
N ASP A 375 6.04 -36.46 31.74
CA ASP A 375 5.87 -37.79 31.17
C ASP A 375 7.04 -38.23 30.28
N GLY A 376 8.06 -37.38 30.14
CA GLY A 376 9.31 -37.68 29.44
C GLY A 376 9.56 -36.77 28.25
N CYS A 377 8.53 -36.12 27.73
CA CYS A 377 8.64 -35.00 26.81
C CYS A 377 7.80 -33.84 27.33
N SER A 378 8.36 -32.63 27.37
CA SER A 378 7.57 -31.44 27.69
C SER A 378 6.69 -31.02 26.53
N GLY A 379 5.65 -30.21 26.79
CA GLY A 379 4.85 -29.56 25.75
C GLY A 379 5.59 -28.54 24.87
N ALA A 380 6.91 -28.39 25.07
CA ALA A 380 7.83 -27.67 24.19
C ALA A 380 8.77 -28.61 23.41
N CYS A 381 8.50 -29.92 23.43
CA CYS A 381 9.27 -30.97 22.77
C CYS A 381 10.75 -31.03 23.16
N VAL A 382 10.99 -30.70 24.43
CA VAL A 382 12.28 -30.86 25.11
C VAL A 382 12.18 -32.03 26.09
N VAL A 383 13.23 -32.85 26.13
CA VAL A 383 13.34 -33.98 27.06
C VAL A 383 13.32 -33.48 28.50
N ASP A 384 12.41 -34.01 29.31
CA ASP A 384 12.31 -33.66 30.72
C ASP A 384 13.55 -34.11 31.51
N ALA A 385 14.04 -33.26 32.42
CA ALA A 385 15.15 -33.59 33.31
C ALA A 385 14.79 -33.28 34.78
N PRO A 386 14.96 -34.24 35.72
CA PRO A 386 15.39 -35.63 35.54
C PRO A 386 14.26 -36.55 35.05
N LEU A 387 14.60 -37.53 34.22
CA LEU A 387 13.66 -38.51 33.68
C LEU A 387 12.91 -39.26 34.81
N PRO A 388 11.58 -39.42 34.72
CA PRO A 388 10.82 -40.19 35.70
C PRO A 388 11.30 -41.65 35.75
N SER A 389 11.45 -42.18 36.97
CA SER A 389 12.05 -43.48 37.23
C SER A 389 11.19 -44.61 36.67
N GLY A 390 11.56 -45.16 35.51
CA GLY A 390 10.90 -46.33 34.90
C GLY A 390 10.14 -46.08 33.60
N ALA A 391 10.13 -44.85 33.08
CA ALA A 391 9.64 -44.60 31.72
C ALA A 391 10.70 -45.05 30.71
N ALA A 392 10.44 -46.15 29.98
CA ALA A 392 11.13 -46.36 28.72
C ALA A 392 10.74 -45.17 27.82
N CYS A 393 11.73 -44.41 27.32
CA CYS A 393 11.48 -43.27 26.43
C CYS A 393 10.46 -43.68 25.37
N ALA A 394 9.23 -43.16 25.48
CA ALA A 394 8.29 -43.18 24.37
C ALA A 394 8.73 -42.08 23.39
N CYS A 395 9.98 -42.14 22.91
CA CYS A 395 10.33 -41.38 21.73
C CYS A 395 9.54 -42.02 20.59
N ALA A 396 8.72 -41.23 19.91
CA ALA A 396 7.97 -41.59 18.72
C ALA A 396 8.76 -42.54 17.78
N ARG A 397 8.04 -43.42 17.07
CA ARG A 397 8.63 -44.23 16.00
C ARG A 397 9.06 -43.30 14.87
N ASP A 398 10.35 -43.31 14.50
CA ASP A 398 10.82 -42.67 13.27
C ASP A 398 9.95 -43.12 12.10
N ALA A 399 9.15 -42.20 11.55
CA ALA A 399 8.37 -42.44 10.34
C ALA A 399 9.29 -42.33 9.11
N ALA A 400 10.30 -43.20 9.03
CA ALA A 400 11.13 -43.34 7.85
C ALA A 400 10.49 -44.36 6.89
N ARG A 401 9.59 -43.88 6.02
CA ARG A 401 9.48 -44.30 4.60
C ARG A 401 8.43 -43.54 3.81
#